data_AF-A0A538C9K3-F1
#
_entry.id   AF-A0A538C9K3-F1
#
_cell.length_a   1.000
_cell.length_b   1.000
_cell.length_c   1.000
_cell.angle_alpha   90.00
_cell.angle_beta   90.00
_cell.angle_gamma   90.00
#
_symmetry.space_group_name_H-M   'P 1'
#
loop_
_entity.id
_entity.type
_entity.pdbx_description
1 polymer ?
#
loop_
_entity_poly.entity_id
_entity_poly.type
_entity_poly.pdbx_seq_one_letter_code
_entity_poly.pdbx_strand_id
1 'polypeptide(L)'
;MRRLAVLGTAFLLAACHGGTRSDALAARPGRPPQEVAKDLFVCPGGYGWTGYTHVVYAPNDAAKPAADVRPDRCFASLDEAMRAGFRLTPPPPGGFLIDTIYLVPPDPAILPMCQEAARRLRIRILCPKLAPGDSNSLVDCDQPGCVYVGAMAIQFTFSGPPGYVGIPNENGNHLFVLEARAGRERTAGFLGCPGGLDVGSVAVRGRTGSWVRCPGGSTMNSGHVMLVWTEHGVRYAVSLHSDTFTNRVLAAAVAGGLEPITPAGR
;
A
#
# COMPACT_ATOMS: atom_id res chain seq x y z
N MET A 1 -71.10 -46.94 -44.95
CA MET A 1 -71.42 -45.52 -44.62
C MET A 1 -71.51 -45.49 -43.10
N ARG A 2 -70.76 -44.75 -42.27
CA ARG A 2 -70.05 -43.47 -42.35
C ARG A 2 -68.85 -43.52 -41.39
N ARG A 3 -67.73 -42.93 -41.82
CA ARG A 3 -66.55 -42.57 -41.02
C ARG A 3 -66.89 -41.39 -40.10
N LEU A 4 -66.18 -41.23 -38.97
CA LEU A 4 -65.86 -39.99 -38.20
C LEU A 4 -65.34 -40.43 -36.81
N ALA A 5 -64.35 -39.86 -36.14
CA ALA A 5 -63.22 -39.01 -36.49
C ALA A 5 -62.26 -39.08 -35.27
N VAL A 6 -60.98 -39.31 -35.55
CA VAL A 6 -59.86 -39.11 -34.62
C VAL A 6 -59.56 -37.62 -34.59
N LEU A 7 -59.39 -37.01 -33.41
CA LEU A 7 -58.47 -35.90 -33.12
C LEU A 7 -58.74 -35.34 -31.71
N GLY A 8 -57.86 -35.65 -30.77
CA GLY A 8 -57.80 -35.05 -29.43
C GLY A 8 -56.35 -34.73 -29.11
N THR A 9 -55.96 -33.50 -29.42
CA THR A 9 -54.62 -32.92 -29.41
C THR A 9 -53.96 -32.99 -28.02
N ALA A 10 -52.82 -33.67 -27.93
CA ALA A 10 -51.95 -33.62 -26.76
C ALA A 10 -51.18 -32.29 -26.76
N PHE A 11 -51.54 -31.37 -25.84
CA PHE A 11 -50.75 -30.18 -25.54
C PHE A 11 -49.49 -30.60 -24.76
N LEU A 12 -48.36 -30.69 -25.45
CA LEU A 12 -47.04 -30.79 -24.81
C LEU A 12 -46.64 -29.42 -24.28
N LEU A 13 -46.53 -29.33 -22.95
CA LEU A 13 -45.98 -28.22 -22.20
C LEU A 13 -44.51 -28.00 -22.58
N ALA A 14 -44.25 -27.03 -23.45
CA ALA A 14 -42.91 -26.49 -23.67
C ALA A 14 -42.56 -25.48 -22.56
N ALA A 15 -42.14 -25.99 -21.40
CA ALA A 15 -41.55 -25.20 -20.33
C ALA A 15 -40.09 -25.61 -20.16
N CYS A 16 -39.18 -24.96 -20.88
CA CYS A 16 -37.71 -24.88 -20.69
C CYS A 16 -37.23 -23.99 -21.86
N HIS A 17 -36.59 -22.83 -21.70
CA HIS A 17 -35.19 -22.68 -21.31
C HIS A 17 -34.95 -21.24 -20.82
N GLY A 18 -34.98 -21.03 -19.50
CA GLY A 18 -34.60 -19.78 -18.85
C GLY A 18 -33.18 -19.81 -18.27
N GLY A 19 -32.30 -20.69 -18.75
CA GLY A 19 -30.99 -20.94 -18.13
C GLY A 19 -29.88 -21.07 -19.15
N THR A 20 -29.29 -19.94 -19.56
CA THR A 20 -27.99 -19.94 -20.29
C THR A 20 -27.10 -18.74 -19.96
N ARG A 21 -27.58 -17.71 -19.25
CA ARG A 21 -26.76 -16.52 -18.94
C ARG A 21 -25.98 -16.62 -17.64
N SER A 22 -26.42 -17.45 -16.69
CA SER A 22 -25.75 -17.60 -15.37
C SER A 22 -24.44 -18.39 -15.47
N ASP A 23 -24.41 -19.47 -16.26
CA ASP A 23 -23.25 -20.37 -16.31
C ASP A 23 -22.04 -19.75 -17.01
N ALA A 24 -22.26 -18.90 -18.02
CA ALA A 24 -21.18 -18.23 -18.76
C ALA A 24 -20.41 -17.20 -17.91
N LEU A 25 -21.05 -16.62 -16.88
CA LEU A 25 -20.39 -15.70 -15.94
C LEU A 25 -19.67 -16.45 -14.81
N ALA A 26 -20.15 -17.62 -14.42
CA ALA A 26 -19.47 -18.49 -13.45
C ALA A 26 -18.14 -19.05 -14.00
N ALA A 27 -18.07 -19.30 -15.31
CA ALA A 27 -16.89 -19.88 -15.97
C ALA A 27 -15.70 -18.92 -16.19
N ARG A 28 -15.87 -17.60 -15.97
CA ARG A 28 -14.77 -16.65 -16.16
C ARG A 28 -13.70 -16.82 -15.05
N PRO A 29 -12.42 -16.54 -15.30
CA PRO A 29 -11.40 -16.52 -14.24
C PRO A 29 -11.73 -15.51 -13.12
N GLY A 30 -11.17 -15.71 -11.93
CA GLY A 30 -11.46 -14.89 -10.74
C GLY A 30 -12.83 -15.16 -10.10
N ARG A 31 -13.09 -14.49 -8.97
CA ARG A 31 -14.35 -14.56 -8.21
C ARG A 31 -15.24 -13.35 -8.51
N PRO A 32 -16.58 -13.50 -8.48
CA PRO A 32 -17.46 -12.33 -8.49
C PRO A 32 -17.30 -11.51 -7.20
N PRO A 33 -17.48 -10.19 -7.24
CA PRO A 33 -17.59 -9.41 -6.01
C PRO A 33 -18.86 -9.78 -5.23
N GLN A 34 -18.83 -9.52 -3.93
CA GLN A 34 -19.95 -9.69 -3.01
C GLN A 34 -20.57 -8.32 -2.71
N GLU A 35 -21.89 -8.23 -2.79
CA GLU A 35 -22.64 -7.07 -2.31
C GLU A 35 -22.93 -7.28 -0.82
N VAL A 36 -22.34 -6.46 0.05
CA VAL A 36 -22.44 -6.60 1.52
C VAL A 36 -23.38 -5.59 2.15
N ALA A 37 -23.71 -4.53 1.42
CA ALA A 37 -24.82 -3.62 1.69
C ALA A 37 -25.30 -3.07 0.34
N LYS A 38 -26.43 -2.35 0.33
CA LYS A 38 -26.95 -1.72 -0.89
C LYS A 38 -25.86 -0.87 -1.54
N ASP A 39 -25.53 -1.19 -2.79
CA ASP A 39 -24.50 -0.50 -3.56
C ASP A 39 -23.13 -0.49 -2.84
N LEU A 40 -22.80 -1.53 -2.08
CA LEU A 40 -21.49 -1.70 -1.44
C LEU A 40 -20.90 -3.05 -1.83
N PHE A 41 -19.88 -3.02 -2.68
CA PHE A 41 -19.26 -4.20 -3.26
C PHE A 41 -17.86 -4.41 -2.68
N VAL A 42 -17.59 -5.64 -2.24
CA VAL A 42 -16.28 -6.05 -1.74
C VAL A 42 -15.83 -7.34 -2.43
N CYS A 43 -14.52 -7.51 -2.56
CA CYS A 43 -13.99 -8.79 -3.01
C CYS A 43 -13.95 -9.80 -1.86
N PRO A 44 -14.20 -11.10 -2.14
CA PRO A 44 -14.05 -12.15 -1.14
C PRO A 44 -12.63 -12.14 -0.53
N GLY A 45 -12.52 -12.60 0.72
CA GLY A 45 -11.24 -12.72 1.41
C GLY A 45 -10.21 -13.49 0.58
N GLY A 46 -9.00 -12.94 0.46
CA GLY A 46 -7.93 -13.48 -0.37
C GLY A 46 -7.97 -13.08 -1.85
N TYR A 47 -9.00 -12.35 -2.32
CA TYR A 47 -9.14 -11.90 -3.71
C TYR A 47 -9.05 -10.37 -3.85
N GLY A 48 -8.05 -9.74 -3.22
CA GLY A 48 -7.93 -8.29 -3.11
C GLY A 48 -7.60 -7.53 -4.41
N TRP A 49 -7.36 -8.22 -5.53
CA TRP A 49 -7.13 -7.56 -6.82
C TRP A 49 -8.45 -7.30 -7.54
N THR A 50 -8.93 -6.06 -7.47
CA THR A 50 -10.20 -5.64 -8.08
C THR A 50 -10.03 -5.33 -9.56
N GLY A 51 -10.77 -6.05 -10.41
CA GLY A 51 -10.80 -5.87 -11.86
C GLY A 51 -12.01 -5.06 -12.31
N TYR A 52 -11.77 -4.02 -13.10
CA TYR A 52 -12.79 -3.20 -13.74
C TYR A 52 -12.52 -3.13 -15.23
N THR A 53 -13.50 -3.50 -16.04
CA THR A 53 -13.44 -3.68 -17.49
C THR A 53 -12.30 -4.61 -17.91
N HIS A 54 -11.11 -4.06 -18.16
CA HIS A 54 -9.91 -4.77 -18.56
C HIS A 54 -8.67 -4.34 -17.76
N VAL A 55 -8.87 -3.64 -16.65
CA VAL A 55 -7.77 -3.16 -15.79
C VAL A 55 -7.92 -3.67 -14.36
N VAL A 56 -6.79 -3.92 -13.70
CA VAL A 56 -6.72 -4.05 -12.24
C VAL A 56 -5.92 -2.89 -11.67
N TYR A 57 -6.32 -2.46 -10.48
CA TYR A 57 -5.65 -1.40 -9.75
C TYR A 57 -4.69 -2.01 -8.73
N ALA A 58 -3.54 -1.38 -8.51
CA ALA A 58 -2.72 -1.74 -7.37
C ALA A 58 -3.54 -1.53 -6.08
N PRO A 59 -3.33 -2.35 -5.03
CA PRO A 59 -4.06 -2.22 -3.76
C PRO A 59 -4.00 -0.80 -3.17
N ASN A 60 -2.87 -0.11 -3.40
CA ASN A 60 -2.59 1.24 -2.95
C ASN A 60 -2.69 2.29 -4.08
N ASP A 61 -3.50 2.05 -5.11
CA ASP A 61 -3.80 3.02 -6.16
C ASP A 61 -5.01 3.90 -5.77
N ALA A 62 -4.80 5.20 -5.63
CA ALA A 62 -5.86 6.16 -5.30
C ALA A 62 -6.90 6.34 -6.43
N ALA A 63 -6.57 5.93 -7.66
CA ALA A 63 -7.50 5.96 -8.80
C ALA A 63 -8.44 4.74 -8.83
N LYS A 64 -8.28 3.80 -7.89
CA LYS A 64 -9.16 2.65 -7.72
C LYS A 64 -10.60 3.15 -7.52
N PRO A 65 -11.58 2.63 -8.28
CA PRO A 65 -12.97 2.99 -8.09
C PRO A 65 -13.42 2.75 -6.64
N ALA A 66 -14.29 3.64 -6.15
CA ALA A 66 -14.87 3.52 -4.82
C ALA A 66 -15.74 2.24 -4.70
N ALA A 67 -16.02 1.84 -3.46
CA ALA A 67 -16.69 0.57 -3.16
C ALA A 67 -18.16 0.52 -3.62
N ASP A 68 -18.73 1.65 -4.04
CA ASP A 68 -20.03 1.77 -4.68
C ASP A 68 -20.04 1.41 -6.17
N VAL A 69 -18.85 1.32 -6.79
CA VAL A 69 -18.69 0.81 -8.15
C VAL A 69 -18.40 -0.68 -8.11
N ARG A 70 -19.33 -1.49 -8.63
CA ARG A 70 -19.21 -2.95 -8.69
C ARG A 70 -18.00 -3.39 -9.55
N PRO A 71 -17.03 -4.13 -9.00
CA PRO A 71 -15.98 -4.76 -9.80
C PRO A 71 -16.54 -5.79 -10.79
N ASP A 72 -15.87 -5.99 -11.91
CA ASP A 72 -16.23 -7.08 -12.83
C ASP A 72 -15.80 -8.43 -12.27
N ARG A 73 -14.58 -8.50 -11.70
CA ARG A 73 -13.98 -9.69 -11.09
C ARG A 73 -13.02 -9.31 -9.97
N CYS A 74 -12.78 -10.28 -9.10
CA CYS A 74 -11.80 -10.23 -8.02
C CYS A 74 -10.78 -11.36 -8.23
N PHE A 75 -9.49 -11.07 -8.09
CA PHE A 75 -8.42 -12.04 -8.31
C PHE A 75 -7.57 -12.22 -7.06
N ALA A 76 -7.06 -13.44 -6.85
CA ALA A 76 -6.20 -13.74 -5.71
C ALA A 76 -4.77 -13.20 -5.90
N SER A 77 -4.37 -12.97 -7.15
CA SER A 77 -3.06 -12.44 -7.50
C SER A 77 -3.11 -11.61 -8.78
N LEU A 78 -2.10 -10.76 -8.98
CA LEU A 78 -1.91 -10.03 -10.23
C LEU A 78 -1.73 -10.98 -11.42
N ASP A 79 -0.95 -12.05 -11.26
CA ASP A 79 -0.75 -13.06 -12.31
C ASP A 79 -2.06 -13.72 -12.76
N GLU A 80 -2.97 -14.00 -11.82
CA GLU A 80 -4.30 -14.51 -12.16
C GLU A 80 -5.10 -13.49 -12.97
N ALA A 81 -5.10 -12.22 -12.55
CA ALA A 81 -5.76 -11.14 -13.29
C ALA A 81 -5.19 -11.00 -14.71
N MET A 82 -3.87 -11.03 -14.85
CA MET A 82 -3.18 -10.92 -16.14
C MET A 82 -3.51 -12.10 -17.07
N ARG A 83 -3.52 -13.33 -16.56
CA ARG A 83 -3.97 -14.51 -17.32
C ARG A 83 -5.45 -14.42 -17.72
N ALA A 84 -6.26 -13.70 -16.95
CA ALA A 84 -7.65 -13.42 -17.26
C ALA A 84 -7.84 -12.29 -18.28
N GLY A 85 -6.75 -11.71 -18.80
CA GLY A 85 -6.78 -10.63 -19.80
C GLY A 85 -6.89 -9.22 -19.22
N PHE A 86 -6.72 -9.07 -17.90
CA PHE A 86 -6.63 -7.75 -17.27
C PHE A 86 -5.20 -7.23 -17.33
N ARG A 87 -5.03 -5.91 -17.27
CA ARG A 87 -3.72 -5.26 -17.16
C ARG A 87 -3.66 -4.40 -15.91
N LEU A 88 -2.51 -4.40 -15.24
CA LEU A 88 -2.28 -3.43 -14.18
C LEU A 88 -2.32 -2.01 -14.76
N THR A 89 -2.94 -1.07 -14.04
CA THR A 89 -2.85 0.35 -14.37
C THR A 89 -1.38 0.81 -14.34
N PRO A 90 -0.96 1.82 -15.11
CA PRO A 90 0.33 2.44 -14.84
C PRO A 90 0.27 3.22 -13.51
N PRO A 91 1.40 3.39 -12.81
CA PRO A 91 1.47 4.31 -11.68
C PRO A 91 1.13 5.74 -12.12
N PRO A 92 0.60 6.60 -11.22
CA PRO A 92 0.41 8.02 -11.49
C PRO A 92 1.71 8.72 -11.97
N PRO A 93 1.62 9.87 -12.67
CA PRO A 93 2.79 10.61 -13.13
C PRO A 93 3.80 10.89 -12.02
N GLY A 94 5.08 10.63 -12.29
CA GLY A 94 6.16 10.76 -11.29
C GLY A 94 6.25 9.59 -10.30
N GLY A 95 5.31 8.65 -10.36
CA GLY A 95 5.36 7.41 -9.60
C GLY A 95 6.02 6.26 -10.36
N PHE A 96 6.30 5.19 -9.64
CA PHE A 96 6.78 3.93 -10.18
C PHE A 96 6.31 2.76 -9.32
N LEU A 97 6.43 1.56 -9.88
CA LEU A 97 5.96 0.32 -9.27
C LEU A 97 7.13 -0.45 -8.67
N ILE A 98 7.01 -0.87 -7.41
CA ILE A 98 7.87 -1.87 -6.78
C ILE A 98 7.00 -3.07 -6.46
N ASP A 99 7.30 -4.21 -7.10
CA ASP A 99 6.48 -5.42 -7.11
C ASP A 99 5.04 -5.10 -7.54
N THR A 100 4.17 -4.80 -6.57
CA THR A 100 2.74 -4.51 -6.73
C THR A 100 2.29 -3.27 -5.95
N ILE A 101 3.24 -2.48 -5.44
CA ILE A 101 3.02 -1.28 -4.63
C ILE A 101 3.48 -0.07 -5.44
N TYR A 102 2.59 0.91 -5.64
CA TYR A 102 3.01 2.18 -6.22
C TYR A 102 3.70 3.05 -5.19
N LEU A 103 4.88 3.54 -5.54
CA LEU A 103 5.46 4.73 -4.93
C LEU A 103 5.11 5.93 -5.82
N VAL A 104 4.49 6.94 -5.25
CA VAL A 104 3.97 8.12 -5.93
C VAL A 104 4.51 9.40 -5.28
N PRO A 105 4.49 10.55 -5.99
CA PRO A 105 4.74 11.83 -5.36
C PRO A 105 3.81 12.00 -4.13
N PRO A 106 4.34 12.41 -2.97
CA PRO A 106 3.53 12.62 -1.79
C PRO A 106 2.58 13.80 -1.96
N ASP A 107 1.62 13.91 -1.04
CA ASP A 107 0.74 15.08 -0.94
C ASP A 107 1.57 16.38 -0.90
N PRO A 108 1.19 17.44 -1.65
CA PRO A 108 1.87 18.72 -1.64
C PRO A 108 2.15 19.31 -0.24
N ALA A 109 1.36 18.97 0.78
CA ALA A 109 1.54 19.40 2.17
C ALA A 109 2.79 18.81 2.87
N ILE A 110 3.39 17.74 2.33
CA ILE A 110 4.62 17.15 2.89
C ILE A 110 5.81 18.11 2.81
N LEU A 111 5.96 18.84 1.71
CA LEU A 111 7.09 19.76 1.54
C LEU A 111 7.11 20.87 2.60
N PRO A 112 6.03 21.65 2.83
CA PRO A 112 6.03 22.68 3.88
C PRO A 112 6.22 22.09 5.28
N MET A 113 5.78 20.86 5.52
CA MET A 113 6.00 20.13 6.77
C MET A 113 7.50 19.81 6.99
N CYS A 114 8.20 19.30 5.97
CA CYS A 114 9.65 19.10 6.02
C CYS A 114 10.42 20.42 6.23
N GLN A 115 9.97 21.50 5.58
CA GLN A 115 10.56 22.84 5.74
C GLN A 115 10.39 23.35 7.19
N GLU A 116 9.21 23.16 7.76
CA GLU A 116 8.93 23.49 9.16
C GLU A 116 9.77 22.64 10.12
N ALA A 117 9.91 21.34 9.85
CA ALA A 117 10.78 20.45 10.63
C ALA A 117 12.24 20.92 10.60
N ALA A 118 12.77 21.26 9.42
CA ALA A 118 14.13 21.77 9.27
C ALA A 118 14.34 23.06 10.07
N ARG A 119 13.37 23.98 10.00
CA ARG A 119 13.39 25.25 10.76
C ARG A 119 13.37 25.01 12.28
N ARG A 120 12.48 24.13 12.77
CA ARG A 120 12.33 23.84 14.21
C ARG A 120 13.53 23.11 14.78
N LEU A 121 14.04 22.09 14.08
CA LEU A 121 15.13 21.24 14.55
C LEU A 121 16.52 21.85 14.29
N ARG A 122 16.59 22.85 13.40
CA ARG A 122 17.83 23.50 12.94
C ARG A 122 18.84 22.48 12.43
N ILE A 123 18.34 21.50 11.67
CA ILE A 123 19.13 20.49 10.97
C ILE A 123 18.68 20.41 9.52
N ARG A 124 19.54 19.83 8.68
CA ARG A 124 19.12 19.39 7.35
C ARG A 124 18.13 18.24 7.50
N ILE A 125 16.98 18.38 6.86
CA ILE A 125 15.94 17.34 6.78
C ILE A 125 15.98 16.70 5.40
N LEU A 126 15.67 15.40 5.28
CA LEU A 126 15.57 14.68 4.01
C LEU A 126 14.09 14.41 3.67
N CYS A 127 13.48 15.33 2.93
CA CYS A 127 12.05 15.25 2.59
C CYS A 127 11.77 14.20 1.50
N PRO A 128 10.79 13.31 1.66
CA PRO A 128 10.49 12.29 0.65
C PRO A 128 9.94 12.91 -0.63
N LYS A 129 10.43 12.44 -1.79
CA LYS A 129 9.77 12.67 -3.10
C LYS A 129 8.81 11.58 -3.52
N LEU A 130 8.84 10.45 -2.81
CA LEU A 130 8.15 9.23 -3.16
C LEU A 130 7.64 8.58 -1.88
N ALA A 131 6.39 8.15 -1.90
CA ALA A 131 5.74 7.44 -0.80
C ALA A 131 4.71 6.44 -1.34
N PRO A 132 4.34 5.40 -0.56
CA PRO A 132 3.23 4.52 -0.94
C PRO A 132 1.93 5.32 -1.23
N GLY A 133 1.22 4.95 -2.31
CA GLY A 133 -0.05 5.59 -2.73
C GLY A 133 -1.31 5.20 -1.92
N ASP A 134 -2.44 5.86 -2.26
CA ASP A 134 -3.81 5.78 -1.69
C ASP A 134 -3.96 6.24 -0.21
N SER A 135 -5.21 6.56 0.11
CA SER A 135 -5.77 7.58 0.99
C SER A 135 -5.41 7.50 2.48
N ASN A 136 -5.03 8.66 3.04
CA ASN A 136 -4.42 8.89 4.36
C ASN A 136 -2.93 8.57 4.43
N SER A 137 -2.21 8.66 3.30
CA SER A 137 -0.77 8.51 3.26
C SER A 137 -0.02 9.57 4.09
N LEU A 138 -0.69 10.50 4.76
CA LEU A 138 -0.21 11.02 6.04
C LEU A 138 -1.12 10.55 7.17
N VAL A 139 -0.58 9.76 8.10
CA VAL A 139 -1.22 9.67 9.43
C VAL A 139 -0.90 10.97 10.15
N ASP A 140 -1.98 11.62 10.57
CA ASP A 140 -2.04 12.87 11.34
C ASP A 140 -0.80 13.03 12.23
N CYS A 141 0.06 13.97 11.88
CA CYS A 141 1.10 14.38 12.81
C CYS A 141 0.55 15.58 13.57
N ASP A 142 0.05 15.31 14.77
CA ASP A 142 -0.62 16.28 15.66
C ASP A 142 0.26 17.50 16.05
N GLN A 143 1.50 17.58 15.54
CA GLN A 143 2.49 18.58 15.85
C GLN A 143 2.98 19.30 14.60
N PRO A 144 3.19 20.63 14.65
CA PRO A 144 3.73 21.39 13.51
C PRO A 144 5.04 20.79 12.96
N GLY A 145 5.06 20.47 11.66
CA GLY A 145 6.22 19.87 11.00
C GLY A 145 6.53 18.43 11.45
N CYS A 146 5.58 17.74 12.07
CA CYS A 146 5.75 16.39 12.63
C CYS A 146 6.98 16.24 13.55
N VAL A 147 7.29 17.30 14.29
CA VAL A 147 8.43 17.30 15.21
C VAL A 147 7.98 16.86 16.60
N TYR A 148 8.49 15.72 17.05
CA TYR A 148 8.26 15.14 18.37
C TYR A 148 9.60 14.90 19.08
N VAL A 149 9.77 15.43 20.29
CA VAL A 149 10.96 15.25 21.15
C VAL A 149 12.30 15.49 20.42
N GLY A 150 12.36 16.54 19.58
CA GLY A 150 13.59 16.93 18.87
C GLY A 150 13.94 16.04 17.66
N ALA A 151 12.95 15.34 17.14
CA ALA A 151 13.05 14.47 15.97
C ALA A 151 11.83 14.66 15.06
N MET A 152 12.00 14.45 13.75
CA MET A 152 10.91 14.42 12.78
C MET A 152 10.45 12.97 12.58
N ALA A 153 9.14 12.74 12.54
CA ALA A 153 8.54 11.47 12.16
C ALA A 153 7.35 11.69 11.22
N ILE A 154 7.47 11.23 9.99
CA ILE A 154 6.37 11.24 9.02
C ILE A 154 5.92 9.79 8.84
N GLN A 155 4.61 9.55 8.95
CA GLN A 155 4.00 8.24 8.77
C GLN A 155 3.12 8.23 7.54
N PHE A 156 3.33 7.23 6.69
CA PHE A 156 2.48 6.93 5.54
C PHE A 156 1.72 5.65 5.80
N THR A 157 0.41 5.63 5.55
CA THR A 157 -0.37 4.37 5.51
C THR A 157 -0.66 3.96 4.08
N PHE A 158 -0.77 2.65 3.86
CA PHE A 158 -1.09 2.09 2.55
C PHE A 158 -1.64 0.67 2.63
N SER A 159 -2.32 0.24 1.57
CA SER A 159 -2.80 -1.13 1.42
C SER A 159 -1.79 -2.01 0.70
N GLY A 160 -1.52 -3.22 1.22
CA GLY A 160 -0.68 -4.21 0.54
C GLY A 160 -1.47 -5.12 -0.40
N PRO A 161 -0.83 -5.83 -1.36
CA PRO A 161 -1.50 -6.90 -2.09
C PRO A 161 -1.89 -8.07 -1.19
N PRO A 162 -2.80 -8.95 -1.63
CA PRO A 162 -2.98 -10.25 -0.99
C PRO A 162 -1.64 -10.96 -0.74
N GLY A 163 -1.43 -11.41 0.49
CA GLY A 163 -0.18 -12.06 0.91
C GLY A 163 0.95 -11.11 1.34
N TYR A 164 0.75 -9.79 1.25
CA TYR A 164 1.71 -8.82 1.78
C TYR A 164 1.88 -9.00 3.30
N VAL A 165 3.14 -9.05 3.75
CA VAL A 165 3.46 -9.20 5.17
C VAL A 165 3.64 -7.81 5.78
N GLY A 166 2.58 -7.38 6.46
CA GLY A 166 2.38 -6.04 6.97
C GLY A 166 2.37 -5.91 8.48
N ILE A 167 1.53 -5.00 8.98
CA ILE A 167 1.17 -4.93 10.40
C ILE A 167 0.45 -6.25 10.77
N PRO A 168 0.87 -6.97 11.82
CA PRO A 168 0.21 -8.22 12.20
C PRO A 168 -1.27 -8.03 12.52
N ASN A 169 -2.13 -8.85 11.89
CA ASN A 169 -3.59 -8.85 12.05
C ASN A 169 -4.32 -7.60 11.56
N GLU A 170 -3.68 -6.74 10.76
CA GLU A 170 -4.32 -5.58 10.15
C GLU A 170 -4.31 -5.69 8.62
N ASN A 171 -5.34 -5.12 7.98
CA ASN A 171 -5.44 -5.04 6.51
C ASN A 171 -4.69 -3.81 5.95
N GLY A 172 -3.89 -3.15 6.77
CA GLY A 172 -3.15 -1.93 6.45
C GLY A 172 -1.66 -2.07 6.75
N ASN A 173 -0.90 -1.11 6.23
CA ASN A 173 0.53 -1.00 6.43
C ASN A 173 0.89 0.42 6.75
N HIS A 174 2.07 0.59 7.35
CA HIS A 174 2.69 1.89 7.41
C HIS A 174 4.18 1.87 7.07
N LEU A 175 4.64 3.05 6.65
CA LEU A 175 6.03 3.39 6.45
C LEU A 175 6.32 4.65 7.27
N PHE A 176 7.39 4.63 8.04
CA PHE A 176 7.91 5.84 8.69
C PHE A 176 9.14 6.37 7.98
N VAL A 177 9.21 7.70 7.83
CA VAL A 177 10.44 8.47 7.57
C VAL A 177 10.80 9.22 8.85
N LEU A 178 11.99 8.95 9.36
CA LEU A 178 12.39 9.24 10.72
C LEU A 178 13.74 9.97 10.74
N GLU A 179 13.85 11.11 11.42
CA GLU A 179 15.07 11.92 11.40
C GLU A 179 15.37 12.61 12.74
N ALA A 180 16.64 12.56 13.19
CA ALA A 180 17.12 13.35 14.32
C ALA A 180 18.62 13.58 14.30
N ARG A 181 19.10 14.48 15.17
CA ARG A 181 20.54 14.58 15.45
C ARG A 181 21.07 13.24 15.95
N ALA A 182 22.19 12.81 15.37
CA ALA A 182 22.87 11.59 15.79
C ALA A 182 23.20 11.66 17.30
N GLY A 183 22.96 10.57 18.01
CA GLY A 183 23.11 10.46 19.46
C GLY A 183 21.88 10.89 20.28
N ARG A 184 20.82 11.41 19.65
CA ARG A 184 19.55 11.78 20.32
C ARG A 184 18.41 10.79 20.07
N GLU A 185 18.72 9.60 19.56
CA GLU A 185 17.73 8.57 19.25
C GLU A 185 17.08 8.03 20.52
N ARG A 186 17.87 7.86 21.60
CA ARG A 186 17.35 7.31 22.87
C ARG A 186 16.30 8.21 23.52
N THR A 187 16.41 9.52 23.34
CA THR A 187 15.43 10.49 23.84
C THR A 187 14.16 10.51 23.01
N ALA A 188 14.26 10.19 21.73
CA ALA A 188 13.14 10.04 20.82
C ALA A 188 12.85 8.54 20.67
N GLY A 189 12.32 7.89 21.72
CA GLY A 189 12.15 6.42 21.79
C GLY A 189 11.45 5.78 20.57
N PHE A 190 10.75 6.57 19.77
CA PHE A 190 10.14 6.20 18.49
C PHE A 190 11.14 6.09 17.31
N LEU A 191 12.32 6.69 17.38
CA LEU A 191 13.47 6.41 16.50
C LEU A 191 14.24 5.17 16.94
N GLY A 192 13.96 4.72 18.16
CA GLY A 192 14.60 3.58 18.76
C GLY A 192 14.10 2.27 18.19
N CYS A 193 14.98 1.29 18.32
CA CYS A 193 14.71 -0.12 18.09
C CYS A 193 15.41 -0.89 19.23
N PRO A 194 14.90 -0.81 20.48
CA PRO A 194 15.56 -1.46 21.62
C PRO A 194 15.68 -2.97 21.37
N GLY A 195 16.89 -3.52 21.55
CA GLY A 195 17.17 -4.92 21.22
C GLY A 195 17.21 -5.21 19.72
N GLY A 196 17.28 -4.18 18.87
CA GLY A 196 17.39 -4.32 17.42
C GLY A 196 18.64 -5.09 17.00
N LEU A 197 18.47 -5.97 16.01
CA LEU A 197 19.53 -6.79 15.45
C LEU A 197 19.97 -6.21 14.10
N ASP A 198 21.27 -5.98 13.91
CA ASP A 198 21.83 -5.69 12.58
C ASP A 198 21.73 -6.95 11.71
N VAL A 199 21.04 -6.82 10.58
CA VAL A 199 20.73 -7.92 9.64
C VAL A 199 21.24 -7.63 8.23
N GLY A 200 22.23 -6.74 8.11
CA GLY A 200 22.95 -6.46 6.87
C GLY A 200 23.15 -4.98 6.59
N SER A 201 23.81 -4.67 5.48
CA SER A 201 24.08 -3.30 5.06
C SER A 201 23.67 -3.06 3.60
N VAL A 202 23.50 -1.78 3.26
CA VAL A 202 23.19 -1.33 1.89
C VAL A 202 23.73 0.08 1.69
N ALA A 203 24.09 0.44 0.45
CA ALA A 203 24.44 1.82 0.13
C ALA A 203 23.17 2.66 -0.04
N VAL A 204 23.11 3.79 0.67
CA VAL A 204 22.04 4.79 0.59
C VAL A 204 22.68 6.13 0.29
N ARG A 205 22.40 6.69 -0.89
CA ARG A 205 22.92 8.03 -1.28
C ARG A 205 24.45 8.14 -1.13
N GLY A 206 25.18 7.07 -1.46
CA GLY A 206 26.64 7.01 -1.32
C GLY A 206 27.15 6.86 0.12
N ARG A 207 26.27 6.63 1.10
CA ARG A 207 26.60 6.32 2.50
C ARG A 207 26.29 4.88 2.81
N THR A 208 27.04 4.28 3.73
CA THR A 208 26.69 2.96 4.27
C THR A 208 25.49 3.10 5.21
N GLY A 209 24.40 2.41 4.89
CA GLY A 209 23.27 2.18 5.77
C GLY A 209 23.28 0.76 6.33
N SER A 210 22.63 0.59 7.48
CA SER A 210 22.41 -0.71 8.13
C SER A 210 20.93 -1.06 8.11
N TRP A 211 20.64 -2.33 7.89
CA TRP A 211 19.34 -2.92 8.13
C TRP A 211 19.25 -3.37 9.58
N VAL A 212 18.28 -2.82 10.32
CA VAL A 212 18.03 -3.19 11.71
C VAL A 212 16.66 -3.83 11.82
N ARG A 213 16.61 -5.09 12.29
CA ARG A 213 15.36 -5.77 12.60
C ARG A 213 14.98 -5.47 14.05
N CYS A 214 13.78 -4.93 14.23
CA CYS A 214 13.24 -4.64 15.54
C CYS A 214 12.42 -5.80 16.08
N PRO A 215 12.69 -6.27 17.31
CA PRO A 215 11.86 -7.28 17.93
C PRO A 215 10.42 -6.76 18.11
N GLY A 216 9.47 -7.68 18.23
CA GLY A 216 8.10 -7.32 18.62
C GLY A 216 8.06 -6.87 20.09
N GLY A 217 7.28 -5.82 20.38
CA GLY A 217 7.02 -5.30 21.73
C GLY A 217 7.02 -3.77 21.82
N SER A 218 6.11 -3.26 22.68
CA SER A 218 6.01 -1.96 23.38
C SER A 218 6.61 -0.64 22.81
N THR A 219 6.99 -0.55 21.54
CA THR A 219 7.56 0.67 20.93
C THR A 219 7.06 0.89 19.51
N MET A 220 7.25 2.09 18.96
CA MET A 220 6.71 2.48 17.65
C MET A 220 7.24 1.65 16.47
N ASN A 221 8.49 1.15 16.55
CA ASN A 221 9.07 0.28 15.51
C ASN A 221 8.93 -1.21 15.86
N SER A 222 8.02 -1.59 16.75
CA SER A 222 7.81 -2.99 17.15
C SER A 222 7.56 -3.89 15.94
N GLY A 223 8.45 -4.86 15.70
CA GLY A 223 8.32 -5.78 14.56
C GLY A 223 8.60 -5.13 13.19
N HIS A 224 9.32 -4.00 13.17
CA HIS A 224 9.76 -3.36 11.93
C HIS A 224 11.12 -3.88 11.44
N VAL A 225 11.39 -3.65 10.16
CA VAL A 225 12.73 -3.54 9.60
C VAL A 225 13.02 -2.06 9.30
N MET A 226 14.16 -1.57 9.76
CA MET A 226 14.60 -0.20 9.58
C MET A 226 15.83 -0.16 8.67
N LEU A 227 15.79 0.68 7.64
CA LEU A 227 16.99 1.14 6.95
C LEU A 227 17.51 2.37 7.65
N VAL A 228 18.71 2.32 8.23
CA VAL A 228 19.24 3.41 9.04
C VAL A 228 20.61 3.86 8.53
N TRP A 229 20.82 5.17 8.42
CA TRP A 229 22.12 5.73 8.06
C TRP A 229 22.36 7.06 8.77
N THR A 230 23.59 7.57 8.69
CA THR A 230 23.96 8.87 9.24
C THR A 230 24.64 9.71 8.17
N GLU A 231 24.19 10.95 8.04
CA GLU A 231 24.75 11.93 7.12
C GLU A 231 24.78 13.30 7.81
N HIS A 232 25.91 14.00 7.76
CA HIS A 232 26.08 15.34 8.34
C HIS A 232 25.62 15.50 9.80
N GLY A 233 25.85 14.47 10.64
CA GLY A 233 25.47 14.49 12.06
C GLY A 233 23.97 14.30 12.31
N VAL A 234 23.19 13.93 11.30
CA VAL A 234 21.79 13.54 11.39
C VAL A 234 21.67 12.05 11.10
N ARG A 235 20.91 11.34 11.93
CA ARG A 235 20.53 9.96 11.72
C ARG A 235 19.15 9.92 11.06
N TYR A 236 19.07 9.15 9.99
CA TYR A 236 17.88 8.97 9.18
C TYR A 236 17.46 7.52 9.24
N ALA A 237 16.16 7.27 9.22
CA ALA A 237 15.63 5.93 9.04
C ALA A 237 14.37 5.90 8.16
N VAL A 238 14.25 4.82 7.39
CA VAL A 238 12.99 4.41 6.75
C VAL A 238 12.58 3.08 7.36
N SER A 239 11.36 2.97 7.86
CA SER A 239 10.91 1.86 8.70
C SER A 239 9.58 1.29 8.22
N LEU A 240 9.50 -0.03 8.02
CA LEU A 240 8.26 -0.75 7.68
C LEU A 240 8.12 -1.99 8.56
N HIS A 241 6.89 -2.47 8.77
CA HIS A 241 6.67 -3.75 9.44
C HIS A 241 7.24 -4.92 8.66
N SER A 242 7.77 -5.92 9.38
CA SER A 242 8.27 -7.19 8.86
C SER A 242 9.50 -7.08 7.94
N ASP A 243 10.49 -7.93 8.20
CA ASP A 243 11.73 -7.99 7.44
C ASP A 243 11.57 -8.90 6.20
N THR A 244 10.99 -8.35 5.14
CA THR A 244 10.83 -9.02 3.84
C THR A 244 11.68 -8.36 2.75
N PHE A 245 11.91 -9.09 1.66
CA PHE A 245 12.60 -8.53 0.49
C PHE A 245 11.88 -7.27 -0.05
N THR A 246 10.57 -7.36 -0.29
CA THR A 246 9.74 -6.23 -0.75
C THR A 246 9.85 -5.02 0.17
N ASN A 247 9.79 -5.21 1.49
CA ASN A 247 9.88 -4.09 2.45
C ASN A 247 11.26 -3.44 2.46
N ARG A 248 12.33 -4.23 2.31
CA ARG A 248 13.69 -3.68 2.13
C ARG A 248 13.82 -2.88 0.83
N VAL A 249 13.26 -3.38 -0.27
CA VAL A 249 13.29 -2.65 -1.56
C VAL A 249 12.48 -1.36 -1.48
N LEU A 250 11.28 -1.38 -0.89
CA LEU A 250 10.47 -0.19 -0.63
C LEU A 250 11.22 0.84 0.23
N ALA A 251 11.79 0.41 1.36
CA ALA A 251 12.55 1.29 2.25
C ALA A 251 13.76 1.91 1.55
N ALA A 252 14.51 1.12 0.78
CA ALA A 252 15.67 1.60 0.02
C ALA A 252 15.28 2.60 -1.08
N ALA A 253 14.16 2.35 -1.77
CA ALA A 253 13.67 3.26 -2.81
C ALA A 253 13.23 4.60 -2.22
N VAL A 254 12.49 4.59 -1.11
CA VAL A 254 12.11 5.82 -0.40
C VAL A 254 13.34 6.55 0.12
N ALA A 255 14.29 5.85 0.76
CA ALA A 255 15.54 6.44 1.24
C ALA A 255 16.39 7.07 0.12
N GLY A 256 16.46 6.42 -1.04
CA GLY A 256 17.11 6.95 -2.23
C GLY A 256 16.42 8.21 -2.78
N GLY A 257 15.10 8.26 -2.71
CA GLY A 257 14.25 9.36 -3.18
C GLY A 257 14.06 10.52 -2.21
N LEU A 258 14.73 10.54 -1.05
CA LEU A 258 14.65 11.70 -0.15
C LEU A 258 15.48 12.87 -0.67
N GLU A 259 15.07 14.11 -0.39
CA GLU A 259 15.78 15.32 -0.82
C GLU A 259 16.11 16.28 0.31
N PRO A 260 17.31 16.89 0.27
CA PRO A 260 17.76 17.77 1.34
C PRO A 260 16.99 19.09 1.36
N ILE A 261 16.35 19.35 2.50
CA ILE A 261 15.80 20.64 2.88
C ILE A 261 16.71 21.25 3.95
N THR A 262 17.28 22.41 3.64
CA THR A 262 18.12 23.15 4.57
C THR A 262 17.27 24.18 5.31
N PRO A 263 17.48 24.42 6.62
CA PRO A 263 16.79 25.50 7.31
C PRO A 263 17.07 26.82 6.59
N ALA A 264 16.03 27.61 6.31
CA ALA A 264 16.24 28.97 5.82
C ALA A 264 17.11 29.73 6.84
N GLY A 265 18.21 30.33 6.36
CA GLY A 265 18.99 31.28 7.15
C GLY A 265 18.05 32.39 7.63
N ARG A 266 18.13 32.75 8.90
CA ARG A 266 17.46 33.94 9.41
C ARG A 266 18.18 35.18 8.92
#